data_AF-A0A4R5B8W6-F1
#
_entry.id   AF-A0A4R5B8W6-F1
#
_cell.length_a   1.000
_cell.length_b   1.000
_cell.length_c   1.000
_cell.angle_alpha   90.00
_cell.angle_beta   90.00
_cell.angle_gamma   90.00
#
_symmetry.space_group_name_H-M   'P 1'
#
loop_
_entity.id
_entity.type
_entity.pdbx_description
1 polymer ?
#
loop_
_entity_poly.entity_id
_entity_poly.type
_entity_poly.pdbx_seq_one_letter_code
_entity_poly.pdbx_strand_id
1 'polypeptide(L)'
;MTGEFSCEGFLPGALVEFAAGAFREAMRLQRRRVQTIDLVTSVAERSAVAELVDAKPLPLRDAADRAMERVSHTVRRVLEESGHRPGTITEIRDAAQARFRRGLDNDSGAWEAALRAKPARPNGHASGDDGPDCGA
;
A
#
# COMPACT_ATOMS: atom_id res chain seq x y z
N MET A 1 18.91 -18.26 10.66
CA MET A 1 18.27 -18.26 9.32
C MET A 1 17.86 -16.84 9.04
N THR A 2 18.29 -16.38 7.87
CA THR A 2 18.33 -15.03 7.32
C THR A 2 16.97 -14.34 7.23
N GLY A 3 16.99 -13.02 7.45
CA GLY A 3 15.86 -12.13 7.23
C GLY A 3 16.02 -10.83 8.01
N GLU A 4 16.98 -9.99 7.62
CA GLU A 4 17.06 -8.58 8.02
C GLU A 4 15.71 -7.91 7.82
N PHE A 5 15.03 -7.54 8.90
CA PHE A 5 13.98 -6.53 8.90
C PHE A 5 14.64 -5.16 9.06
N SER A 6 15.55 -4.82 8.16
CA SER A 6 16.20 -3.50 8.11
C SER A 6 15.70 -2.77 6.88
N CYS A 7 14.60 -2.02 7.08
CA CYS A 7 14.18 -0.88 6.28
C CYS A 7 13.08 -0.15 7.08
N GLU A 8 13.52 0.87 7.79
CA GLU A 8 12.80 2.08 8.18
C GLU A 8 11.35 2.23 7.66
N GLY A 9 10.42 2.26 8.61
CA GLY A 9 9.16 3.02 8.59
C GLY A 9 8.58 3.47 7.26
N PHE A 10 7.94 2.57 6.51
CA PHE A 10 7.17 2.95 5.33
C PHE A 10 5.69 2.55 5.42
N LEU A 11 4.99 3.19 6.36
CA LEU A 11 3.54 3.02 6.56
C LEU A 11 2.66 3.26 5.31
N PRO A 12 2.99 4.18 4.38
CA PRO A 12 2.25 4.30 3.14
C PRO A 12 2.45 3.10 2.21
N GLY A 13 3.62 2.45 2.24
CA GLY A 13 3.88 1.23 1.47
C GLY A 13 3.11 0.05 2.01
N ALA A 14 3.10 -0.14 3.33
CA ALA A 14 2.33 -1.20 3.96
C ALA A 14 0.82 -1.10 3.65
N LEU A 15 0.26 0.12 3.63
CA LEU A 15 -1.15 0.33 3.22
C LEU A 15 -1.39 0.07 1.73
N VAL A 16 -0.43 0.40 0.88
CA VAL A 16 -0.48 0.12 -0.57
C VAL A 16 -0.38 -1.37 -0.84
N GLU A 17 0.55 -2.09 -0.20
CA GLU A 17 0.69 -3.54 -0.29
C GLU A 17 -0.58 -4.24 0.21
N PHE A 18 -1.16 -3.74 1.31
CA PHE A 18 -2.42 -4.26 1.82
C PHE A 18 -3.58 -4.05 0.83
N ALA A 19 -3.68 -2.86 0.22
CA ALA A 19 -4.66 -2.59 -0.84
C ALA A 19 -4.43 -3.45 -2.08
N ALA A 20 -3.19 -3.57 -2.56
CA ALA A 20 -2.83 -4.40 -3.70
C ALA A 20 -3.11 -5.89 -3.44
N GLY A 21 -2.85 -6.37 -2.22
CA GLY A 21 -3.23 -7.71 -1.77
C GLY A 21 -4.72 -7.97 -1.86
N ALA A 22 -5.56 -6.99 -1.48
CA ALA A 22 -7.01 -7.10 -1.61
C ALA A 22 -7.45 -7.22 -3.09
N PHE A 23 -6.82 -6.48 -3.99
CA PHE A 23 -7.03 -6.61 -5.44
C PHE A 23 -6.55 -7.96 -5.98
N ARG A 24 -5.39 -8.43 -5.52
CA ARG A 24 -4.84 -9.74 -5.87
C ARG A 24 -5.86 -10.84 -5.57
N GLU A 25 -6.42 -10.80 -4.38
CA GLU A 25 -7.37 -11.81 -3.92
C GLU A 25 -8.73 -11.70 -4.62
N ALA A 26 -9.23 -10.49 -4.85
CA ALA A 26 -10.43 -10.25 -5.64
C ALA A 26 -10.29 -10.83 -7.07
N MET A 27 -9.15 -10.60 -7.73
CA MET A 27 -8.89 -11.15 -9.06
C MET A 27 -8.69 -12.68 -9.05
N ARG A 28 -8.09 -13.24 -8.00
CA ARG A 28 -7.97 -14.70 -7.82
C ARG A 28 -9.32 -15.39 -7.73
N LEU A 29 -10.26 -14.80 -6.97
CA LEU A 29 -11.62 -15.33 -6.83
C LEU A 29 -12.40 -15.32 -8.15
N GLN A 30 -12.11 -14.36 -9.03
CA GLN A 30 -12.63 -14.33 -10.39
C GLN A 30 -11.87 -15.25 -11.38
N ARG A 31 -11.00 -16.13 -10.89
CA ARG A 31 -10.15 -17.04 -11.68
C ARG A 31 -9.37 -16.34 -12.79
N ARG A 32 -8.89 -15.11 -12.56
CA ARG A 32 -8.03 -14.41 -13.51
C ARG A 32 -6.66 -15.09 -13.60
N ARG A 33 -6.00 -14.95 -14.73
CA ARG A 33 -4.67 -15.53 -14.94
C ARG A 33 -3.67 -14.92 -13.97
N VAL A 34 -2.83 -15.75 -13.36
CA VAL A 34 -1.82 -15.35 -12.38
C VAL A 34 -0.90 -14.25 -12.93
N GLN A 35 -0.54 -14.30 -14.21
CA GLN A 35 0.31 -13.29 -14.85
C GLN A 35 -0.35 -11.89 -14.90
N THR A 36 -1.66 -11.82 -15.18
CA THR A 36 -2.41 -10.56 -15.17
C THR A 36 -2.50 -9.99 -13.76
N ILE A 37 -2.72 -10.87 -12.78
CA ILE A 37 -2.79 -10.49 -11.37
C ILE A 37 -1.46 -9.86 -10.93
N ASP A 38 -0.35 -10.54 -11.19
CA ASP A 38 0.99 -10.11 -10.74
C ASP A 38 1.44 -8.82 -11.41
N LEU A 39 1.16 -8.65 -12.71
CA LEU A 39 1.43 -7.41 -13.44
C LEU A 39 0.64 -6.24 -12.86
N VAL A 40 -0.68 -6.41 -12.69
CA VAL A 40 -1.58 -5.37 -12.19
C VAL A 40 -1.18 -4.94 -10.77
N THR A 41 -0.90 -5.89 -9.88
CA THR A 41 -0.51 -5.57 -8.50
C THR A 41 0.87 -4.92 -8.42
N SER A 42 1.87 -5.45 -9.14
CA SER A 42 3.24 -4.89 -9.12
C SER A 42 3.34 -3.48 -9.70
N VAL A 43 2.48 -3.14 -10.67
CA VAL A 43 2.39 -1.78 -11.22
C VAL A 43 1.66 -0.85 -10.25
N ALA A 44 0.56 -1.32 -9.66
CA ALA A 44 -0.20 -0.54 -8.68
C ALA A 44 0.61 -0.22 -7.42
N GLU A 45 1.40 -1.16 -6.91
CA GLU A 45 2.27 -0.97 -5.75
C GLU A 45 3.33 0.09 -6.02
N ARG A 46 4.12 -0.08 -7.08
CA ARG A 46 5.19 0.87 -7.43
C ARG A 46 4.65 2.28 -7.68
N SER A 47 3.51 2.38 -8.36
CA SER A 47 2.92 3.68 -8.67
C SER A 47 2.32 4.37 -7.44
N ALA A 48 1.61 3.62 -6.58
CA ALA A 48 0.96 4.21 -5.41
C ALA A 48 1.95 4.54 -4.29
N VAL A 49 2.99 3.72 -4.09
CA VAL A 49 4.07 4.03 -3.12
C VAL A 49 4.74 5.35 -3.47
N ALA A 50 5.16 5.54 -4.73
CA ALA A 50 5.86 6.74 -5.16
C ALA A 50 5.06 8.02 -4.88
N GLU A 51 3.74 8.00 -5.05
CA GLU A 51 2.88 9.17 -4.77
C GLU A 51 2.59 9.38 -3.28
N LEU A 52 2.67 8.33 -2.47
CA LEU A 52 2.37 8.39 -1.03
C LEU A 52 3.60 8.72 -0.17
N VAL A 53 4.83 8.57 -0.70
CA VAL A 53 6.07 9.02 -0.04
C VAL A 53 6.07 10.52 0.21
N ASP A 54 5.56 11.29 -0.74
CA ASP A 54 5.48 12.76 -0.67
C ASP A 54 4.22 13.27 0.05
N ALA A 55 3.31 12.38 0.44
CA ALA A 55 2.06 12.77 1.09
C ALA A 55 2.30 13.22 2.53
N LYS A 56 1.64 14.32 2.93
CA LYS A 56 1.57 14.79 4.31
C LYS A 56 1.08 13.64 5.22
N PRO A 57 1.58 13.50 6.46
CA PRO A 57 1.03 12.54 7.41
C PRO A 57 -0.48 12.75 7.58
N LEU A 58 -1.23 11.70 7.25
CA LEU A 58 -2.69 11.63 7.35
C LEU A 58 -3.05 10.65 8.48
N PRO A 59 -4.23 10.81 9.11
CA PRO A 59 -4.77 9.78 9.98
C PRO A 59 -4.95 8.46 9.22
N LEU A 60 -4.91 7.33 9.94
CA LEU A 60 -4.93 5.98 9.33
C LEU A 60 -6.00 5.82 8.27
N ARG A 61 -7.22 6.25 8.57
CA ARG A 61 -8.37 6.10 7.67
C ARG A 61 -8.19 6.89 6.38
N ASP A 62 -7.74 8.14 6.45
CA ASP A 62 -7.45 8.95 5.26
C ASP A 62 -6.26 8.41 4.47
N ALA A 63 -5.21 7.94 5.15
CA ALA A 63 -4.06 7.31 4.49
C ALA A 63 -4.47 6.02 3.77
N ALA A 64 -5.31 5.21 4.41
CA ALA A 64 -5.82 3.96 3.85
C ALA A 64 -6.79 4.23 2.68
N ASP A 65 -7.66 5.23 2.78
CA ASP A 65 -8.57 5.62 1.70
C ASP A 65 -7.78 6.12 0.48
N ARG A 66 -6.75 6.95 0.71
CA ARG A 66 -5.83 7.40 -0.36
C ARG A 66 -5.07 6.25 -1.01
N ALA A 67 -4.54 5.31 -0.22
CA ALA A 67 -3.88 4.12 -0.75
C ALA A 67 -4.84 3.30 -1.63
N MET A 68 -6.06 3.05 -1.13
CA MET A 68 -7.08 2.31 -1.87
C MET A 68 -7.51 3.04 -3.15
N GLU A 69 -7.68 4.36 -3.11
CA GLU A 69 -7.99 5.22 -4.27
C GLU A 69 -6.91 5.10 -5.35
N ARG A 70 -5.64 5.23 -4.98
CA ARG A 70 -4.51 5.19 -5.92
C ARG A 70 -4.29 3.82 -6.53
N VAL A 71 -4.36 2.77 -5.71
CA VAL A 71 -4.31 1.38 -6.21
C VAL A 71 -5.49 1.12 -7.13
N SER A 72 -6.71 1.54 -6.77
CA SER A 72 -7.90 1.38 -7.62
C SER A 72 -7.76 2.08 -8.97
N HIS A 73 -7.26 3.32 -8.99
CA HIS A 73 -7.03 4.07 -10.22
C HIS A 73 -6.01 3.38 -11.13
N THR A 74 -4.91 2.89 -10.56
CA THR A 74 -3.86 2.20 -11.32
C THR A 74 -4.34 0.86 -11.85
N VAL A 75 -5.00 0.06 -11.01
CA VAL A 75 -5.60 -1.23 -11.41
C VAL A 75 -6.61 -1.03 -12.53
N ARG A 76 -7.50 -0.03 -12.38
CA ARG A 76 -8.48 0.31 -13.42
C ARG A 76 -7.78 0.61 -14.75
N ARG A 77 -6.77 1.49 -14.74
CA ARG A 77 -6.03 1.87 -15.95
C ARG A 77 -5.43 0.66 -16.65
N VAL A 78 -4.70 -0.19 -15.91
CA VAL A 78 -4.06 -1.40 -16.46
C VAL A 78 -5.10 -2.37 -17.02
N LEU A 79 -6.24 -2.54 -16.35
CA LEU A 79 -7.32 -3.41 -16.82
C LEU A 79 -8.02 -2.83 -18.06
N GLU A 80 -8.24 -1.52 -18.12
CA GLU A 80 -8.78 -0.83 -19.31
C GLU A 80 -7.83 -0.98 -20.50
N GLU A 81 -6.52 -0.74 -20.31
CA GLU A 81 -5.48 -0.94 -21.34
C GLU A 81 -5.38 -2.40 -21.81
N SER A 82 -5.70 -3.34 -20.92
CA SER A 82 -5.77 -4.78 -21.24
C SER A 82 -7.09 -5.19 -21.90
N GLY A 83 -8.02 -4.27 -22.15
CA GLY A 83 -9.30 -4.52 -22.83
C GLY A 83 -10.40 -5.09 -21.94
N HIS A 84 -10.29 -5.00 -20.61
CA HIS A 84 -11.37 -5.43 -19.71
C HIS A 84 -12.57 -4.49 -19.77
N ARG A 85 -13.77 -5.09 -19.70
CA ARG A 85 -15.02 -4.31 -19.66
C ARG A 85 -15.14 -3.52 -18.35
N PRO A 86 -15.71 -2.31 -18.38
CA PRO A 86 -15.86 -1.46 -17.19
C PRO A 86 -16.67 -2.12 -16.06
N GLY A 87 -17.66 -2.96 -16.40
CA GLY A 87 -18.42 -3.73 -15.41
C GLY A 87 -17.53 -4.66 -14.59
N THR A 88 -16.66 -5.42 -15.26
CA THR A 88 -15.72 -6.34 -14.59
C THR A 88 -14.73 -5.61 -13.70
N ILE A 89 -14.23 -4.45 -14.14
CA ILE A 89 -13.30 -3.63 -13.34
C ILE A 89 -13.99 -3.13 -12.07
N THR A 90 -15.26 -2.73 -12.18
CA THR A 90 -16.07 -2.30 -11.05
C THR A 90 -16.30 -3.43 -10.05
N GLU A 91 -16.60 -4.65 -10.51
CA GLU A 91 -16.75 -5.83 -9.63
C GLU A 91 -15.45 -6.19 -8.90
N ILE A 92 -14.31 -6.13 -9.58
CA ILE A 92 -12.99 -6.38 -8.95
C ILE A 92 -12.73 -5.33 -7.87
N ARG A 93 -12.98 -4.05 -8.18
CA ARG A 93 -12.81 -2.94 -7.24
C ARG A 93 -13.68 -3.10 -6.00
N ASP A 94 -14.97 -3.40 -6.18
CA ASP A 94 -15.92 -3.52 -5.06
C ASP A 94 -15.52 -4.68 -4.13
N ALA A 95 -15.18 -5.84 -4.71
CA ALA A 95 -14.71 -7.01 -3.96
C ALA A 95 -13.40 -6.76 -3.20
N ALA A 96 -12.48 -5.98 -3.79
CA ALA A 96 -11.23 -5.57 -3.15
C ALA A 96 -11.50 -4.55 -2.02
N GLN A 97 -12.39 -3.57 -2.26
CA GLN A 97 -12.74 -2.53 -1.30
C GLN A 97 -13.41 -3.10 -0.05
N ALA A 98 -14.33 -4.06 -0.22
CA ALA A 98 -14.96 -4.75 0.90
C ALA A 98 -13.93 -5.51 1.76
N ARG A 99 -12.95 -6.17 1.12
CA ARG A 99 -11.88 -6.91 1.81
C ARG A 99 -10.92 -6.00 2.54
N PHE A 100 -10.47 -4.94 1.87
CA PHE A 100 -9.59 -3.94 2.44
C PHE A 100 -10.20 -3.31 3.69
N ARG A 101 -11.47 -2.87 3.60
CA ARG A 101 -12.18 -2.30 4.75
C ARG A 101 -12.32 -3.30 5.89
N ARG A 102 -12.67 -4.55 5.59
CA ARG A 102 -12.82 -5.59 6.62
C ARG A 102 -11.50 -5.87 7.35
N GLY A 103 -10.40 -6.01 6.64
CA GLY A 103 -9.11 -6.23 7.30
C GLY A 103 -8.59 -4.99 8.02
N LEU A 104 -8.84 -3.79 7.49
CA LEU A 104 -8.51 -2.55 8.20
C LEU A 104 -9.31 -2.40 9.51
N ASP A 105 -10.59 -2.79 9.52
CA ASP A 105 -11.43 -2.73 10.71
C ASP A 105 -10.97 -3.74 11.77
N ASN A 106 -10.73 -5.00 11.36
CA ASN A 106 -10.26 -6.08 12.22
C ASN A 106 -8.89 -5.78 12.87
N ASP A 107 -7.98 -5.15 12.12
CA ASP A 107 -6.60 -4.89 12.55
C ASP A 107 -6.36 -3.41 12.88
N SER A 108 -7.42 -2.61 13.02
CA SER A 108 -7.36 -1.15 13.22
C SER A 108 -6.42 -0.75 14.36
N GLY A 109 -6.51 -1.42 15.51
CA GLY A 109 -5.63 -1.16 16.66
C GLY A 109 -4.15 -1.46 16.40
N ALA A 110 -3.84 -2.47 15.59
CA ALA A 110 -2.46 -2.80 15.22
C ALA A 110 -1.88 -1.79 14.23
N TRP A 111 -2.69 -1.34 13.26
CA TRP A 111 -2.31 -0.28 12.33
C TRP A 111 -2.13 1.07 13.02
N GLU A 112 -3.00 1.42 13.97
CA GLU A 112 -2.88 2.63 14.78
C GLU A 112 -1.63 2.58 15.68
N ALA A 113 -1.32 1.41 16.26
CA ALA A 113 -0.10 1.20 17.02
C ALA A 113 1.15 1.34 16.13
N ALA A 114 1.15 0.77 14.92
CA ALA A 114 2.24 0.90 13.95
C ALA A 114 2.43 2.36 13.47
N LEU A 115 1.33 3.12 13.32
CA LEU A 115 1.36 4.56 13.05
C LEU A 115 1.95 5.36 14.19
N ARG A 116 1.55 5.05 15.42
CA ARG A 116 2.02 5.73 16.63
C ARG A 116 3.48 5.37 16.96
N ALA A 117 3.93 4.18 16.61
CA ALA A 117 5.31 3.72 16.77
C ALA A 117 6.29 4.36 15.78
N LYS A 118 5.83 5.21 14.85
CA LYS A 118 6.75 6.08 14.10
C LYS A 118 7.54 6.95 15.07
N PRO A 119 8.88 6.97 15.02
CA PRO A 119 9.59 8.14 15.49
C PRO A 119 9.11 9.31 14.63
N ALA A 120 8.51 10.32 15.26
CA ALA A 120 8.32 11.61 14.61
C ALA A 120 9.67 11.98 14.00
N ARG A 121 9.75 12.09 12.66
CA ARG A 121 10.97 12.65 12.07
C ARG A 121 11.24 13.96 12.82
N PRO A 122 12.44 14.16 13.38
CA PRO A 122 12.74 15.42 14.04
C PRO A 122 12.60 16.52 12.98
N ASN A 123 11.54 17.29 13.09
CA ASN A 123 11.38 18.53 12.36
C ASN A 123 12.42 19.50 12.95
N GLY A 124 13.57 19.58 12.30
CA GLY A 124 14.48 20.73 12.29
C GLY A 124 15.12 21.19 13.61
N HIS A 125 16.45 21.26 13.55
CA HIS A 125 17.32 22.18 14.30
C HIS A 125 17.84 21.73 15.67
N ALA A 126 18.94 20.98 15.64
CA ALA A 126 20.05 21.19 16.56
C ALA A 126 21.35 20.73 15.89
N SER A 127 22.26 21.68 15.67
CA SER A 127 23.67 21.45 15.38
C SER A 127 24.29 20.50 16.41
N GLY A 128 25.16 19.59 15.96
CA GLY A 128 26.01 18.81 16.86
C GLY A 128 26.33 17.43 16.33
N ASP A 129 27.45 17.35 15.60
CA ASP A 129 28.48 16.31 15.69
C ASP A 129 28.16 15.09 16.59
N ASP A 130 27.94 13.92 16.00
CA ASP A 130 28.49 12.60 16.40
C ASP A 130 27.84 11.52 15.52
N GLY A 131 28.60 10.97 14.58
CA GLY A 131 28.16 9.81 13.79
C GLY A 131 28.68 8.51 14.40
N PRO A 132 28.00 7.37 14.17
CA PRO A 132 28.69 6.10 14.21
C PRO A 132 28.58 5.34 12.88
N ASP A 133 29.75 5.18 12.27
CA ASP A 133 30.32 3.96 11.69
C ASP A 133 29.34 2.94 11.06
N CYS A 134 29.32 2.92 9.71
CA CYS A 134 28.86 1.75 8.96
C CYS A 134 30.09 0.92 8.56
N GLY A 135 30.42 -0.07 9.38
CA GLY A 135 31.46 -1.06 9.13
C GLY A 135 31.02 -2.17 8.16
N ALA A 136 31.79 -2.27 7.07
CA ALA A 136 32.12 -3.40 6.17
C ALA A 136 31.20 -4.62 6.05
#